data_AF-A0A9C8U1I6-F1
#
_entry.id   AF-A0A9C8U1I6-F1
#
_cell.length_a   1.000
_cell.length_b   1.000
_cell.length_c   1.000
_cell.angle_alpha   90.00
_cell.angle_beta   90.00
_cell.angle_gamma   90.00
#
_symmetry.space_group_name_H-M   'P 1'
#
loop_
_entity.id
_entity.type
_entity.pdbx_description
1 polymer ?
#
loop_
_entity_poly.entity_id
_entity_poly.type
_entity_poly.pdbx_seq_one_letter_code
_entity_poly.pdbx_strand_id
1 'polypeptide(L)'
;MKLDDFVSETLKQIIKGVVSAQEYGNTQNAKVNPNSARFHSNTEGHAFCSDTGVPLQKVEFDVAVTVTEEQTTASDGESVGSISVTSASSNISQNSSISRIRFEVPVLLPTVGKQEEW
;
A
#
# COMPACT_ATOMS: atom_id res chain seq x y z
N MET A 1 -5.75 -19.60 7.51
CA MET A 1 -4.72 -19.66 6.43
C MET A 1 -3.33 -19.82 7.05
N LYS A 2 -2.33 -20.34 6.33
CA LYS A 2 -0.94 -20.38 6.84
C LYS A 2 -0.26 -19.02 6.76
N LEU A 3 0.83 -18.82 7.50
CA LEU A 3 1.54 -17.53 7.55
C LEU A 3 2.13 -17.12 6.18
N ASP A 4 2.69 -18.07 5.44
CA ASP A 4 3.22 -17.87 4.10
C ASP A 4 2.13 -17.47 3.09
N ASP A 5 0.96 -18.12 3.15
CA ASP A 5 -0.20 -17.73 2.35
C ASP A 5 -0.65 -16.30 2.68
N PHE A 6 -0.71 -15.94 3.97
CA PHE A 6 -1.09 -14.60 4.42
C PHE A 6 -0.15 -13.52 3.90
N VAL A 7 1.16 -13.74 4.03
CA VAL A 7 2.19 -12.79 3.56
C VAL A 7 2.10 -12.63 2.04
N SER A 8 1.99 -13.74 1.30
CA SER A 8 1.88 -13.73 -0.16
C SER A 8 0.65 -12.97 -0.63
N GLU A 9 -0.52 -13.25 -0.05
CA GLU A 9 -1.76 -12.61 -0.46
C GLU A 9 -1.81 -11.13 -0.06
N THR A 10 -1.31 -10.78 1.12
CA THR A 10 -1.17 -9.38 1.56
C THR A 10 -0.33 -8.58 0.56
N LEU A 11 0.85 -9.10 0.17
CA LEU A 11 1.73 -8.40 -0.77
C LEU A 11 1.08 -8.24 -2.15
N LYS A 12 0.37 -9.26 -2.66
CA LYS A 12 -0.38 -9.15 -3.92
C LYS A 12 -1.45 -8.06 -3.87
N GLN A 13 -2.19 -7.97 -2.77
CA GLN A 13 -3.21 -6.93 -2.59
C GLN A 13 -2.61 -5.53 -2.53
N ILE A 14 -1.49 -5.35 -1.82
CA ILE A 14 -0.75 -4.07 -1.79
C ILE A 14 -0.27 -3.72 -3.21
N ILE A 15 0.35 -4.65 -3.93
CA ILE A 15 0.83 -4.44 -5.30
C ILE A 15 -0.33 -4.02 -6.22
N LYS A 16 -1.46 -4.74 -6.17
CA LYS A 16 -2.65 -4.42 -6.98
C LYS A 16 -3.20 -3.03 -6.65
N GLY A 17 -3.25 -2.66 -5.37
CA GLY A 17 -3.65 -1.33 -4.92
C GLY A 17 -2.74 -0.23 -5.44
N VAL A 18 -1.41 -0.45 -5.37
CA VAL A 18 -0.41 0.48 -5.91
C VAL A 18 -0.55 0.65 -7.42
N VAL A 19 -0.71 -0.45 -8.19
CA VAL A 19 -0.91 -0.38 -9.65
C VAL A 19 -2.18 0.40 -10.00
N SER A 20 -3.29 0.13 -9.30
CA SER A 20 -4.55 0.86 -9.52
C SER A 20 -4.40 2.36 -9.22
N ALA A 21 -3.67 2.71 -8.15
CA ALA A 21 -3.39 4.09 -7.79
C ALA A 21 -2.43 4.77 -8.79
N GLN A 22 -1.48 4.04 -9.37
CA GLN A 22 -0.59 4.53 -10.43
C GLN A 22 -1.37 4.91 -11.69
N GLU A 23 -2.29 4.07 -12.13
CA GLU A 23 -3.15 4.33 -13.29
C GLU A 23 -3.92 5.65 -13.11
N TYR A 24 -4.60 5.83 -11.97
CA TYR A 24 -5.29 7.07 -11.67
C TYR A 24 -4.33 8.26 -11.54
N GLY A 25 -3.23 8.11 -10.81
CA GLY A 25 -2.25 9.17 -10.59
C GLY A 25 -1.69 9.75 -11.89
N ASN A 26 -1.41 8.89 -12.87
CA ASN A 26 -0.95 9.31 -14.19
C ASN A 26 -1.94 10.24 -14.91
N THR A 27 -3.24 10.11 -14.67
CA THR A 27 -4.26 11.03 -15.22
C THR A 27 -4.33 12.37 -14.49
N GLN A 28 -3.83 12.43 -13.25
CA GLN A 28 -3.92 13.58 -12.36
C GLN A 28 -2.60 14.33 -12.20
N ASN A 29 -1.62 14.08 -13.08
CA ASN A 29 -0.25 14.63 -12.94
C ASN A 29 0.41 14.27 -11.60
N ALA A 30 0.13 13.08 -11.10
CA ALA A 30 0.77 12.48 -9.92
C ALA A 30 1.53 11.21 -10.32
N LYS A 31 2.52 10.81 -9.53
CA LYS A 31 3.21 9.52 -9.71
C LYS A 31 3.25 8.75 -8.39
N VAL A 32 2.68 7.55 -8.39
CA VAL A 32 2.68 6.65 -7.23
C VAL A 32 3.82 5.65 -7.39
N ASN A 33 4.66 5.52 -6.37
CA ASN A 33 5.88 4.71 -6.37
C ASN A 33 6.71 4.83 -7.66
N PRO A 34 7.14 6.05 -8.06
CA PRO A 34 7.83 6.25 -9.32
C PRO A 34 9.27 5.71 -9.29
N ASN A 35 9.74 5.22 -10.44
CA ASN A 35 11.14 4.82 -10.64
C ASN A 35 12.12 6.01 -10.61
N SER A 36 11.63 7.25 -10.70
CA SER A 36 12.40 8.48 -10.52
C SER A 36 12.64 8.84 -9.06
N ALA A 37 12.06 8.09 -8.11
CA ALA A 37 12.35 8.27 -6.69
C ALA A 37 13.84 8.03 -6.40
N ARG A 38 14.51 9.03 -5.85
CA ARG A 38 15.91 8.96 -5.39
C ARG A 38 16.01 9.49 -3.98
N PHE A 39 16.92 8.92 -3.20
CA PHE A 39 17.27 9.44 -1.88
C PHE A 39 18.41 10.42 -2.02
N HIS A 40 18.31 11.56 -1.38
CA HIS A 40 19.41 12.50 -1.32
C HIS A 40 20.38 12.04 -0.22
N SER A 41 21.66 11.85 -0.56
CA SER A 41 22.65 11.32 0.39
C SER A 41 22.95 12.28 1.55
N ASN A 42 22.67 13.58 1.37
CA ASN A 42 23.05 14.65 2.30
C ASN A 42 21.87 15.30 3.05
N THR A 43 20.63 14.86 2.82
CA THR A 43 19.46 15.34 3.58
C THR A 43 18.73 14.15 4.18
N GLU A 44 18.14 14.37 5.36
CA GLU A 44 17.58 13.37 6.29
C GLU A 44 16.50 12.44 5.69
N GLY A 45 16.88 11.53 4.79
CA GLY A 45 15.99 10.48 4.27
C GLY A 45 14.84 10.98 3.39
N HIS A 46 14.90 12.21 2.89
CA HIS A 46 13.91 12.74 1.95
C HIS A 46 14.15 12.18 0.55
N ALA A 47 13.11 11.57 -0.01
CA ALA A 47 13.10 11.14 -1.41
C ALA A 47 12.67 12.32 -2.31
N PHE A 48 13.26 12.41 -3.49
CA PHE A 48 12.93 13.40 -4.51
C PHE A 48 12.83 12.75 -5.89
N CYS A 49 12.14 13.41 -6.81
CA CYS A 49 12.02 12.99 -8.20
C CYS A 49 13.30 13.40 -8.92
N SER A 50 14.06 12.44 -9.45
CA SER A 50 15.31 12.72 -10.18
C SER A 50 15.13 13.67 -11.36
N ASP A 51 13.94 13.67 -11.95
CA ASP A 51 13.67 14.35 -13.21
C ASP A 51 13.29 15.82 -12.99
N THR A 52 12.71 16.13 -11.81
CA THR A 52 12.17 17.47 -11.51
C THR A 52 12.76 18.09 -10.24
N GLY A 53 13.48 17.33 -9.41
CA GLY A 53 13.95 17.76 -8.09
C GLY A 53 12.85 17.90 -7.04
N VAL A 54 11.58 17.66 -7.40
CA VAL A 54 10.44 17.81 -6.49
C VAL A 54 10.47 16.72 -5.40
N PRO A 55 10.27 17.05 -4.12
CA PRO A 55 10.22 16.07 -3.05
C PRO A 55 9.04 15.10 -3.21
N LEU A 56 9.25 13.83 -2.87
CA LEU A 56 8.18 12.84 -2.76
C LEU A 56 7.61 12.84 -1.35
N GLN A 57 6.28 12.74 -1.24
CA GLN A 57 5.60 12.45 0.01
C GLN A 57 5.65 10.95 0.29
N LYS A 58 6.02 10.58 1.52
CA LYS A 58 5.83 9.21 2.01
C LYS A 58 4.43 9.09 2.60
N VAL A 59 3.57 8.32 1.97
CA VAL A 59 2.23 8.03 2.52
C VAL A 59 2.34 6.77 3.37
N GLU A 60 2.24 6.94 4.68
CA GLU A 60 2.27 5.83 5.64
C GLU A 60 0.89 5.19 5.77
N PHE A 61 0.85 3.88 5.65
CA PHE A 61 -0.32 3.05 5.89
C PHE A 61 -0.11 2.23 7.14
N ASP A 62 -1.06 2.28 8.05
CA ASP A 62 -1.13 1.46 9.25
C ASP A 62 -2.51 0.83 9.32
N VAL A 63 -2.58 -0.44 8.96
CA VAL A 63 -3.84 -1.13 8.69
C VAL A 63 -3.97 -2.34 9.61
N ALA A 64 -5.10 -2.41 10.31
CA ALA A 64 -5.54 -3.63 10.98
C ALA A 64 -6.28 -4.50 9.95
N VAL A 65 -5.76 -5.70 9.73
CA VAL A 65 -6.32 -6.69 8.81
C VAL A 65 -6.88 -7.85 9.60
N THR A 66 -8.11 -8.18 9.30
CA THR A 66 -8.84 -9.26 9.94
C THR A 66 -8.93 -10.41 8.96
N VAL A 67 -8.40 -11.57 9.33
CA VAL A 67 -8.61 -12.80 8.55
C VAL A 67 -9.82 -13.51 9.14
N THR A 68 -10.88 -13.63 8.34
CA THR A 68 -12.05 -14.43 8.66
C THR A 68 -11.92 -15.76 7.93
N GLU A 69 -11.79 -16.84 8.70
CA GLU A 69 -11.87 -18.19 8.15
C GLU A 69 -13.35 -18.54 7.97
N GLU A 70 -13.89 -18.28 6.78
CA GLU A 70 -15.17 -18.86 6.40
C GLU A 70 -14.94 -20.33 6.07
N GLN A 71 -15.48 -21.21 6.90
CA GLN A 71 -15.43 -22.66 6.69
C GLN A 71 -16.43 -23.03 5.59
N THR A 72 -16.14 -22.62 4.35
CA THR A 72 -16.84 -23.16 3.19
C THR A 72 -16.26 -24.55 2.93
N THR A 73 -17.04 -25.58 3.23
CA THR A 73 -16.75 -26.95 2.84
C THR A 73 -16.92 -27.07 1.32
N ALA A 74 -15.97 -26.52 0.56
CA ALA A 74 -15.75 -26.94 -0.80
C ALA A 74 -15.23 -28.38 -0.75
N SER A 75 -15.78 -29.24 -1.62
CA SER A 75 -15.69 -30.70 -1.60
C SER A 75 -14.28 -31.31 -1.74
N ASP A 76 -13.21 -30.51 -1.67
CA ASP A 76 -11.81 -30.95 -1.81
C ASP A 76 -10.89 -30.52 -0.65
N GLY A 77 -11.43 -30.09 0.49
CA GLY A 77 -10.65 -29.99 1.74
C GLY A 77 -9.69 -28.79 1.86
N GLU A 78 -9.67 -27.88 0.90
CA GLU A 78 -8.96 -26.61 1.01
C GLU A 78 -9.87 -25.53 1.61
N SER A 79 -9.59 -25.11 2.85
CA SER A 79 -10.21 -23.95 3.48
C SER A 79 -9.64 -22.68 2.84
N VAL A 80 -10.42 -22.02 1.98
CA VAL A 80 -10.05 -20.73 1.39
C VAL A 80 -10.49 -19.61 2.35
N GLY A 81 -9.55 -19.13 3.16
CA GLY A 81 -9.79 -17.95 4.00
C GLY A 81 -9.91 -16.68 3.16
N SER A 82 -10.88 -15.84 3.43
CA SER A 82 -11.04 -14.52 2.80
C SER A 82 -10.35 -13.44 3.66
N ILE A 83 -9.58 -12.55 3.03
CA ILE A 83 -8.97 -11.40 3.70
C ILE A 83 -9.93 -10.21 3.56
N SER A 84 -10.39 -9.70 4.71
CA SER A 84 -11.24 -8.50 4.77
C SER A 84 -10.49 -7.36 5.45
N VAL A 85 -10.43 -6.20 4.79
CA VAL A 85 -9.87 -4.98 5.37
C VAL A 85 -11.01 -4.23 6.07
N THR A 86 -10.97 -4.19 7.40
CA THR A 86 -11.96 -3.48 8.22
C THR A 86 -11.37 -2.19 8.77
N SER A 87 -12.03 -1.06 8.53
CA SER A 87 -11.73 0.18 9.26
C SER A 87 -11.98 -0.01 10.75
N ALA A 88 -11.12 0.56 11.60
CA ALA A 88 -11.00 0.31 13.05
C ALA A 88 -12.28 0.49 13.92
N SER A 89 -13.44 0.81 13.35
CA SER A 89 -14.70 1.09 14.06
C SER A 89 -15.68 -0.08 14.16
N SER A 90 -15.37 -1.25 13.59
CA SER A 90 -16.32 -2.37 13.57
C SER A 90 -16.00 -3.38 14.68
N ASN A 91 -16.96 -3.62 15.58
CA ASN A 91 -16.88 -4.66 16.62
C ASN A 91 -16.80 -6.04 15.98
N ILE A 92 -15.60 -6.64 15.97
CA ILE A 92 -15.38 -8.00 15.47
C ILE A 92 -15.28 -8.94 16.68
N SER A 93 -16.28 -9.82 16.82
CA SER A 93 -16.35 -10.84 17.87
C SER A 93 -16.08 -12.23 17.30
N GLN A 94 -15.17 -12.93 17.99
CA GLN A 94 -14.91 -14.37 18.05
C GLN A 94 -14.24 -15.02 16.82
N ASN A 95 -12.97 -15.42 17.04
CA ASN A 95 -12.06 -16.19 16.18
C ASN A 95 -11.32 -15.48 15.03
N SER A 96 -11.28 -14.15 15.00
CA SER A 96 -10.46 -13.45 14.02
C SER A 96 -9.05 -13.13 14.54
N SER A 97 -8.01 -13.56 13.82
CA SER A 97 -6.65 -13.07 14.06
C SER A 97 -6.52 -11.67 13.45
N ILE A 98 -6.38 -10.65 14.30
CA ILE A 98 -6.11 -9.28 13.88
C ILE A 98 -4.60 -9.16 13.64
N SER A 99 -4.19 -9.00 12.39
CA SER A 99 -2.81 -8.69 12.01
C SER A 99 -2.67 -7.20 11.74
N ARG A 100 -1.54 -6.59 12.11
CA ARG A 100 -1.26 -5.18 11.81
C ARG A 100 -0.17 -5.08 10.76
N ILE A 101 -0.45 -4.36 9.68
CA ILE A 101 0.47 -4.17 8.56
C ILE A 101 0.81 -2.70 8.47
N ARG A 102 2.11 -2.39 8.52
CA ARG A 102 2.65 -1.03 8.32
C ARG A 102 3.54 -1.02 7.08
N PHE A 103 3.25 -0.13 6.16
CA PHE A 103 4.06 0.08 4.95
C PHE A 103 3.96 1.54 4.51
N GLU A 104 4.88 1.95 3.63
CA GLU A 104 4.86 3.28 3.03
C GLU A 104 4.85 3.18 1.52
N VAL A 105 4.15 4.12 0.87
CA VAL A 105 4.18 4.29 -0.58
C VAL A 105 4.65 5.70 -0.90
N PRO A 106 5.79 5.88 -1.60
CA PRO A 106 6.24 7.21 -1.98
C PRO A 106 5.38 7.73 -3.14
N VAL A 107 4.92 8.98 -3.04
CA VAL A 107 4.03 9.61 -4.00
C VAL A 107 4.59 10.98 -4.37
N LEU A 108 4.78 11.21 -5.67
CA LEU A 108 4.96 12.54 -6.23
C LEU A 108 3.56 13.13 -6.44
N LEU A 109 3.18 14.08 -5.58
CA LEU A 109 1.89 14.75 -5.67
C LEU A 109 1.90 15.83 -6.78
N PRO A 110 0.73 16.19 -7.33
CA PRO A 110 0.64 17.25 -8.31
C PRO A 110 1.16 18.56 -7.73
N THR A 111 2.06 19.21 -8.45
CA THR A 111 2.58 20.53 -8.09
C THR A 111 1.90 21.63 -8.92
N VAL A 112 1.83 22.83 -8.35
CA VAL A 112 1.36 24.04 -9.02
C VAL A 112 2.46 25.09 -9.00
N GLY A 113 2.51 25.95 -10.02
CA GLY A 113 3.52 26.99 -10.16
C GLY A 113 4.59 26.67 -11.21
N LYS A 114 5.52 27.60 -11.44
CA LYS A 114 6.67 27.42 -12.33
C LYS A 114 7.87 26.96 -11.51
N GLN A 115 8.60 25.99 -12.01
CA GLN A 115 9.92 25.65 -11.49
C GLN A 115 10.87 26.80 -11.83
N GLU A 116 11.47 27.43 -10.82
CA GLU A 116 12.53 28.42 -11.05
C GLU A 116 13.84 27.66 -11.28
N GLU A 117 14.44 27.86 -12.46
CA GLU A 117 15.79 27.41 -12.76
C GLU A 117 16.77 28.33 -12.02
N TRP A 118 17.60 27.74 -11.16
CA TRP A 118 18.62 28.43 -10.35
C TRP A 118 20.02 28.23 -10.92
#